data_AF-A0A561VF47-F1
#
_entry.id   AF-A0A561VF47-F1
#
_cell.length_a   1.000
_cell.length_b   1.000
_cell.length_c   1.000
_cell.angle_alpha   90.00
_cell.angle_beta   90.00
_cell.angle_gamma   90.00
#
_symmetry.space_group_name_H-M   'P 1'
#
loop_
_entity.id
_entity.type
_entity.pdbx_description
1 polymer ?
#
loop_
_entity_poly.entity_id
_entity_poly.type
_entity_poly.pdbx_seq_one_letter_code
_entity_poly.pdbx_strand_id
1 'polypeptide(L)'
;MYDGHGVRHDLRPCRRPPAVDEAGRRPVTDELVRVYVPATVPMLTRLRAEGLAADEAHAVTPALREWYAEGDEEELEYVAFTRAAQDALHLLRADPNAPRRRVVVSADLPAGAVGRGDGELGSSTVTLSDAVPVGAIAAIHVDGADAVEDVTAAADVVAEAAAGDPDAQFAVDGAEDHELEWYDVTELDQLLRAAS
;
A
#
# COMPACT_ATOMS: atom_id res chain seq x y z
N MET A 1 -57.91 -43.55 15.03
CA MET A 1 -57.74 -42.69 13.84
C MET A 1 -56.52 -41.83 14.07
N TYR A 2 -55.64 -41.80 13.08
CA TYR A 2 -54.33 -41.17 13.06
C TYR A 2 -54.40 -39.63 13.01
N ASP A 3 -53.37 -38.98 13.58
CA ASP A 3 -52.50 -37.96 12.96
C ASP A 3 -51.85 -37.12 14.09
N GLY A 4 -50.55 -36.86 14.17
CA GLY A 4 -49.51 -36.95 13.16
C GLY A 4 -48.88 -35.57 12.91
N HIS A 5 -48.25 -34.93 13.90
CA HIS A 5 -47.42 -33.74 13.66
C HIS A 5 -46.09 -33.83 14.40
N GLY A 6 -45.06 -34.21 13.63
CA GLY A 6 -43.67 -34.20 14.03
C GLY A 6 -43.08 -32.79 14.00
N VAL A 7 -42.32 -32.47 15.05
CA VAL A 7 -41.46 -31.28 15.11
C VAL A 7 -40.14 -31.65 14.44
N ARG A 8 -39.83 -31.03 13.30
CA ARG A 8 -38.55 -31.19 12.60
C ARG A 8 -37.48 -30.36 13.33
N HIS A 9 -36.47 -31.02 13.88
CA HIS A 9 -35.21 -30.37 14.28
C HIS A 9 -34.46 -29.94 13.01
N ASP A 10 -34.20 -28.65 12.89
CA ASP A 10 -33.40 -28.06 11.82
C ASP A 10 -31.92 -28.37 12.07
N LEU A 11 -31.44 -29.48 11.48
CA LEU A 11 -30.02 -29.82 11.45
C LEU A 11 -29.36 -28.98 10.36
N ARG A 12 -28.72 -27.87 10.74
CA ARG A 12 -27.76 -27.19 9.86
C ARG A 12 -26.66 -28.18 9.46
N PRO A 13 -26.34 -28.35 8.17
CA PRO A 13 -25.24 -29.23 7.79
C PRO A 13 -23.92 -28.65 8.29
N CYS A 14 -23.18 -29.46 9.05
CA CYS A 14 -21.78 -29.18 9.38
C CYS A 14 -21.01 -28.94 8.09
N ARG A 15 -20.46 -27.74 7.93
CA ARG A 15 -19.60 -27.38 6.81
C ARG A 15 -18.36 -28.28 6.87
N ARG A 16 -18.17 -29.13 5.87
CA ARG A 16 -16.99 -30.01 5.78
C ARG A 16 -15.73 -29.14 5.68
N PRO A 17 -14.68 -29.39 6.49
CA PRO A 17 -13.41 -28.68 6.33
C PRO A 17 -12.79 -29.01 4.96
N PRO A 18 -12.02 -28.07 4.36
CA PRO A 18 -11.37 -28.32 3.07
C PRO A 18 -10.40 -29.50 3.18
N ALA A 19 -10.24 -30.24 2.07
CA ALA A 19 -9.37 -31.39 2.01
C ALA A 19 -7.89 -30.98 2.22
N VAL A 20 -7.22 -31.69 3.12
CA VAL A 20 -5.76 -31.65 3.32
C VAL A 20 -5.12 -32.68 2.39
N ASP A 21 -3.96 -32.37 1.83
CA ASP A 21 -3.16 -33.35 1.11
C ASP A 21 -2.51 -34.36 2.07
N GLU A 22 -1.94 -35.43 1.52
CA GLU A 22 -1.40 -36.56 2.29
C GLU A 22 -0.16 -36.20 3.15
N ALA A 23 0.33 -34.95 3.09
CA ALA A 23 1.48 -34.47 3.86
C ALA A 23 1.11 -33.41 4.93
N GLY A 24 -0.17 -33.05 5.08
CA GLY A 24 -0.63 -32.11 6.11
C GLY A 24 -0.13 -30.67 5.94
N ARG A 25 0.34 -30.30 4.74
CA ARG A 25 0.79 -28.93 4.42
C ARG A 25 -0.26 -28.28 3.53
N ARG A 26 -0.60 -27.01 3.76
CA ARG A 26 -1.30 -26.21 2.74
C ARG A 26 -0.25 -25.82 1.69
N PRO A 27 -0.33 -26.24 0.41
CA PRO A 27 0.49 -25.63 -0.61
C PRO A 27 -0.26 -24.41 -1.13
N VAL A 28 -0.18 -23.30 -0.39
CA VAL A 28 -0.06 -22.01 -1.05
C VAL A 28 1.44 -21.81 -1.04
N THR A 29 2.08 -21.77 -2.21
CA THR A 29 3.43 -21.21 -2.26
C THR A 29 3.35 -19.87 -1.56
N ASP A 30 4.27 -19.63 -0.63
CA ASP A 30 4.42 -18.38 0.13
C ASP A 30 4.88 -17.28 -0.83
N GLU A 31 4.07 -17.01 -1.85
CA GLU A 31 4.35 -16.04 -2.89
C GLU A 31 4.10 -14.67 -2.27
N LEU A 32 5.21 -13.98 -2.06
CA LEU A 32 5.21 -12.61 -1.57
C LEU A 32 5.01 -11.67 -2.75
N VAL A 33 4.21 -10.65 -2.52
CA VAL A 33 3.96 -9.53 -3.43
C VAL A 33 4.61 -8.31 -2.81
N ARG A 34 5.51 -7.67 -3.56
CA ARG A 34 6.03 -6.34 -3.22
C ARG A 34 4.91 -5.32 -3.35
N VAL A 35 4.64 -4.60 -2.28
CA VAL A 35 3.70 -3.48 -2.24
C VAL A 35 4.40 -2.21 -1.77
N TYR A 36 3.93 -1.08 -2.27
CA TYR A 36 4.40 0.27 -1.98
C TYR A 36 3.27 1.03 -1.30
N VAL A 37 3.42 1.27 0.00
CA VAL A 37 2.37 1.84 0.84
C VAL A 37 2.62 3.33 1.04
N PRO A 38 1.72 4.22 0.59
CA PRO A 38 1.82 5.64 0.92
C PRO A 38 1.68 5.83 2.44
N ALA A 39 2.51 6.67 3.02
CA ALA A 39 2.50 6.94 4.45
C ALA A 39 2.91 8.38 4.77
N THR A 40 2.90 8.70 6.07
CA THR A 40 3.45 9.94 6.62
C THR A 40 4.38 9.63 7.79
N VAL A 41 5.27 10.56 8.14
CA VAL A 41 6.18 10.41 9.29
C VAL A 41 5.43 10.08 10.59
N PRO A 42 4.28 10.73 10.93
CA PRO A 42 3.48 10.34 12.09
C PRO A 42 3.01 8.88 12.07
N MET A 43 2.66 8.32 10.91
CA MET A 43 2.25 6.92 10.80
C MET A 43 3.40 5.97 11.15
N LEU A 44 4.65 6.30 10.75
CA LEU A 44 5.83 5.51 11.08
C LEU A 44 6.10 5.42 12.60
N THR A 45 5.67 6.40 13.39
CA THR A 45 5.87 6.37 14.86
C THR A 45 5.13 5.21 15.54
N ARG A 46 4.06 4.71 14.94
CA ARG A 46 3.24 3.60 15.47
C ARG A 46 3.66 2.25 14.94
N LEU A 47 4.51 2.23 13.92
CA LEU A 47 4.84 1.05 13.13
C LEU A 47 5.29 -0.16 13.96
N ARG A 48 6.15 0.04 14.97
CA ARG A 48 6.63 -1.07 15.81
C ARG A 48 5.54 -1.66 16.71
N ALA A 49 4.59 -0.85 17.14
CA ALA A 49 3.57 -1.25 18.12
C ALA A 49 2.31 -1.80 17.44
N GLU A 50 1.91 -1.20 16.33
CA GLU A 50 0.60 -1.41 15.70
C GLU A 50 0.70 -1.91 14.25
N GLY A 51 1.88 -1.85 13.63
CA GLY A 51 2.03 -1.96 12.18
C GLY A 51 1.68 -0.65 11.46
N LEU A 52 1.75 -0.66 10.13
CA LEU A 52 1.34 0.46 9.29
C LEU A 52 -0.10 0.24 8.82
N ALA A 53 -1.02 1.04 9.32
CA ALA A 53 -2.41 1.01 8.89
C ALA A 53 -2.56 1.76 7.55
N ALA A 54 -2.98 1.04 6.51
CA ALA A 54 -3.34 1.58 5.20
C ALA A 54 -4.37 0.65 4.56
N ASP A 55 -5.39 1.23 3.93
CA ASP A 55 -6.42 0.46 3.22
C ASP A 55 -6.02 0.16 1.76
N GLU A 56 -5.20 1.04 1.18
CA GLU A 56 -4.74 0.99 -0.21
C GLU A 56 -3.21 1.11 -0.29
N ALA A 57 -2.65 0.50 -1.32
CA ALA A 57 -1.23 0.54 -1.67
C ALA A 57 -1.07 0.33 -3.18
N HIS A 58 0.18 0.34 -3.65
CA HIS A 58 0.50 0.10 -5.05
C HIS A 58 1.35 -1.16 -5.20
N ALA A 59 1.16 -1.89 -6.29
CA ALA A 59 1.96 -3.06 -6.64
C ALA A 59 2.08 -3.19 -8.15
N VAL A 60 2.97 -4.06 -8.62
CA VAL A 60 2.98 -4.48 -10.02
C VAL A 60 1.80 -5.42 -10.27
N THR A 61 0.65 -4.85 -10.56
CA THR A 61 -0.58 -5.61 -10.80
C THR A 61 -0.59 -6.23 -12.22
N PRO A 62 -1.45 -7.23 -12.47
CA PRO A 62 -1.70 -7.70 -13.83
C PRO A 62 -2.18 -6.59 -14.78
N ALA A 63 -3.02 -5.65 -14.29
CA ALA A 63 -3.54 -4.54 -15.10
C ALA A 63 -2.44 -3.54 -15.49
N LEU A 64 -1.48 -3.29 -14.59
CA LEU A 64 -0.31 -2.47 -14.88
C LEU A 64 0.60 -3.15 -15.93
N ARG A 65 0.91 -4.44 -15.74
CA ARG A 65 1.69 -5.23 -16.71
C ARG A 65 1.06 -5.25 -18.10
N GLU A 66 -0.26 -5.37 -18.18
CA GLU A 66 -0.97 -5.40 -19.46
C GLU A 66 -0.90 -4.08 -20.22
N TRP A 67 -0.93 -2.95 -19.51
CA TRP A 67 -0.84 -1.61 -20.11
C TRP A 67 0.58 -1.29 -20.60
N TYR A 68 1.61 -1.71 -19.85
CA TYR A 68 3.01 -1.52 -20.22
C TYR A 68 3.53 -2.71 -21.02
N ALA A 69 3.18 -2.74 -22.31
CA ALA A 69 3.51 -3.85 -23.22
C ALA A 69 5.01 -4.15 -23.39
N GLU A 70 5.90 -3.22 -23.02
CA GLU A 70 7.35 -3.32 -23.22
C GLU A 70 8.18 -3.05 -21.95
N GLY A 71 7.55 -2.88 -20.78
CA GLY A 71 8.27 -2.61 -19.53
C GLY A 71 8.77 -3.87 -18.84
N ASP A 72 9.98 -3.82 -18.29
CA ASP A 72 10.45 -4.88 -17.39
C ASP A 72 9.87 -4.73 -15.97
N GLU A 73 10.17 -5.70 -15.09
CA GLU A 73 9.61 -5.67 -13.74
C GLU A 73 10.13 -4.47 -12.93
N GLU A 74 11.39 -4.05 -13.12
CA GLU A 74 11.99 -2.92 -12.41
C GLU A 74 11.31 -1.59 -12.80
N GLU A 75 11.04 -1.39 -14.09
CA GLU A 75 10.31 -0.22 -14.58
C GLU A 75 8.88 -0.17 -14.02
N LEU A 76 8.19 -1.30 -13.94
CA LEU A 76 6.84 -1.35 -13.39
C LEU A 76 6.80 -1.15 -11.88
N GLU A 77 7.80 -1.67 -11.18
CA GLU A 77 8.00 -1.40 -9.75
C GLU A 77 8.22 0.09 -9.51
N TYR A 78 9.01 0.76 -10.35
CA TYR A 78 9.21 2.21 -10.28
C TYR A 78 7.90 2.98 -10.51
N VAL A 79 7.06 2.56 -11.46
CA VAL A 79 5.74 3.16 -11.68
C VAL A 79 4.84 3.02 -10.45
N ALA A 80 4.78 1.81 -9.87
CA ALA A 80 3.98 1.57 -8.66
C ALA A 80 4.51 2.37 -7.46
N PHE A 81 5.83 2.43 -7.29
CA PHE A 81 6.50 3.22 -6.25
C PHE A 81 6.20 4.72 -6.37
N THR A 82 6.33 5.28 -7.58
CA THR A 82 6.09 6.70 -7.84
C THR A 82 4.65 7.09 -7.57
N ARG A 83 3.69 6.23 -7.93
CA ARG A 83 2.27 6.44 -7.61
C ARG A 83 2.00 6.41 -6.10
N ALA A 84 2.66 5.52 -5.36
CA ALA A 84 2.60 5.57 -3.89
C ALA A 84 3.19 6.87 -3.32
N ALA A 85 4.24 7.42 -3.94
CA ALA A 85 4.79 8.71 -3.52
C ALA A 85 3.81 9.86 -3.80
N GLN A 86 3.10 9.84 -4.94
CA GLN A 86 2.02 10.79 -5.24
C GLN A 86 0.87 10.67 -4.23
N ASP A 87 0.43 9.45 -3.90
CA ASP A 87 -0.64 9.23 -2.92
C ASP A 87 -0.26 9.69 -1.51
N ALA A 88 1.03 9.66 -1.16
CA ALA A 88 1.52 10.27 0.08
C ALA A 88 1.27 11.78 0.14
N LEU A 89 1.23 12.50 -0.99
CA LEU A 89 0.86 13.92 -1.02
C LEU A 89 -0.60 14.14 -0.59
N HIS A 90 -1.51 13.23 -0.94
CA HIS A 90 -2.90 13.29 -0.47
C HIS A 90 -2.98 13.10 1.05
N LEU A 91 -2.17 12.20 1.62
CA LEU A 91 -2.08 12.02 3.08
C LEU A 91 -1.51 13.27 3.77
N LEU A 92 -0.46 13.87 3.20
CA LEU A 92 0.11 15.12 3.70
C LEU A 92 -0.91 16.28 3.62
N ARG A 93 -1.66 16.39 2.53
CA ARG A 93 -2.75 17.37 2.41
C ARG A 93 -3.78 17.22 3.54
N ALA A 94 -4.12 15.98 3.87
CA ALA A 94 -5.08 15.66 4.92
C ALA A 94 -4.56 15.90 6.35
N ASP A 95 -3.23 15.85 6.56
CA ASP A 95 -2.58 16.18 7.83
C ASP A 95 -1.58 17.35 7.69
N PRO A 96 -2.04 18.60 7.81
CA PRO A 96 -1.17 19.78 7.72
C PRO A 96 -0.10 19.88 8.80
N ASN A 97 -0.16 19.07 9.86
CA ASN A 97 0.85 19.06 10.93
C ASN A 97 1.94 18.02 10.68
N ALA A 98 1.77 17.11 9.72
CA ALA A 98 2.80 16.16 9.35
C ALA A 98 4.00 16.93 8.73
N PRO A 99 5.25 16.51 9.00
CA PRO A 99 6.40 16.96 8.24
C PRO A 99 6.13 16.81 6.75
N ARG A 100 6.38 17.86 5.96
CA ARG A 100 6.13 17.92 4.51
C ARG A 100 7.19 17.13 3.74
N ARG A 101 7.19 15.82 3.95
CA ARG A 101 8.07 14.81 3.34
C ARG A 101 7.21 13.61 2.96
N ARG A 102 7.19 13.21 1.70
CA ARG A 102 6.50 11.98 1.27
C ARG A 102 7.18 10.79 1.92
N VAL A 103 6.38 9.78 2.26
CA VAL A 103 6.87 8.50 2.76
C VAL A 103 6.26 7.39 1.92
N VAL A 104 7.10 6.49 1.43
CA VAL A 104 6.67 5.23 0.82
C VAL A 104 7.30 4.07 1.58
N VAL A 105 6.49 3.13 2.02
CA VAL A 105 6.97 1.91 2.69
C VAL A 105 6.88 0.74 1.71
N SER A 106 8.03 0.16 1.39
CA SER A 106 8.15 -1.04 0.56
C SER A 106 8.03 -2.27 1.46
N ALA A 107 7.02 -3.11 1.23
CA ALA A 107 6.75 -4.29 2.05
C ALA A 107 6.52 -5.55 1.19
N ASP A 108 6.85 -6.71 1.73
CA ASP A 108 6.62 -8.02 1.12
C ASP A 108 5.48 -8.72 1.84
N LEU A 109 4.31 -8.78 1.20
CA LEU A 109 3.10 -9.36 1.79
C LEU A 109 2.74 -10.68 1.13
N PRO A 110 2.20 -11.67 1.87
CA PRO A 110 1.62 -12.85 1.24
C PRO A 110 0.53 -12.44 0.25
N ALA A 111 0.49 -13.05 -0.93
CA ALA A 111 -0.50 -12.71 -1.97
C ALA A 111 -1.96 -12.72 -1.47
N GLY A 112 -2.28 -13.55 -0.47
CA GLY A 112 -3.62 -13.60 0.14
C GLY A 112 -4.00 -12.39 1.00
N ALA A 113 -3.05 -11.54 1.38
CA ALA A 113 -3.27 -10.28 2.11
C ALA A 113 -3.44 -9.07 1.16
N VAL A 114 -3.22 -9.26 -0.14
CA VAL A 114 -3.30 -8.23 -1.18
C VAL A 114 -4.54 -8.46 -2.04
N GLY A 115 -5.53 -7.60 -1.88
CA GLY A 115 -6.74 -7.58 -2.68
C GLY A 115 -6.55 -6.84 -4.01
N ARG A 116 -7.52 -7.00 -4.92
CA ARG A 116 -7.56 -6.23 -6.17
C ARG A 116 -7.95 -4.79 -5.85
N GLY A 117 -7.36 -3.83 -6.56
CA GLY A 117 -7.80 -2.43 -6.55
C GLY A 117 -9.03 -2.20 -7.44
N ASP A 118 -9.10 -1.01 -8.03
CA ASP A 118 -10.18 -0.52 -8.90
C ASP A 118 -10.45 -1.39 -10.15
N GLY A 119 -9.45 -2.16 -10.60
CA GLY A 119 -9.54 -3.01 -11.79
C GLY A 119 -9.42 -2.25 -13.10
N GLU A 120 -8.97 -0.99 -13.08
CA GLU A 120 -8.73 -0.20 -14.26
C GLU A 120 -7.44 -0.63 -14.96
N LEU A 121 -7.45 -0.61 -16.30
CA LEU A 121 -6.27 -0.96 -17.10
C LEU A 121 -5.14 0.04 -16.80
N GLY A 122 -3.94 -0.47 -16.54
CA GLY A 122 -2.81 0.36 -16.12
C GLY A 122 -2.79 0.71 -14.63
N SER A 123 -3.79 0.32 -13.83
CA SER A 123 -3.82 0.59 -12.39
C SER A 123 -2.78 -0.23 -11.63
N SER A 124 -2.06 0.42 -10.72
CA SER A 124 -1.17 -0.23 -9.76
C SER A 124 -1.87 -0.51 -8.42
N THR A 125 -3.09 0.00 -8.24
CA THR A 125 -3.77 0.05 -6.95
C THR A 125 -4.13 -1.35 -6.48
N VAL A 126 -3.89 -1.62 -5.20
CA VAL A 126 -4.28 -2.82 -4.49
C VAL A 126 -4.89 -2.44 -3.14
N THR A 127 -5.74 -3.32 -2.61
CA THR A 127 -6.29 -3.17 -1.27
C THR A 127 -5.53 -4.05 -0.29
N LEU A 128 -5.36 -3.61 0.96
CA LEU A 128 -4.71 -4.38 2.01
C LEU A 128 -5.76 -4.94 2.98
N SER A 129 -5.63 -6.21 3.37
CA SER A 129 -6.60 -6.84 4.28
C SER A 129 -6.45 -6.43 5.73
N ASP A 130 -5.23 -6.04 6.13
CA ASP A 130 -4.82 -5.75 7.50
C ASP A 130 -3.64 -4.76 7.50
N ALA A 131 -3.31 -4.21 8.67
CA ALA A 131 -2.12 -3.38 8.83
C ALA A 131 -0.84 -4.14 8.45
N VAL A 132 0.08 -3.46 7.75
CA VAL A 132 1.35 -4.02 7.32
C VAL A 132 2.25 -4.22 8.54
N PRO A 133 2.65 -5.48 8.85
CA PRO A 133 3.49 -5.73 10.02
C PRO A 133 4.92 -5.24 9.77
N VAL A 134 5.58 -4.76 10.82
CA VAL A 134 6.99 -4.28 10.73
C VAL A 134 7.94 -5.34 10.15
N GLY A 135 7.68 -6.62 10.38
CA GLY A 135 8.49 -7.73 9.86
C GLY A 135 8.33 -7.98 8.36
N ALA A 136 7.32 -7.38 7.71
CA ALA A 136 7.14 -7.43 6.26
C ALA A 136 7.80 -6.25 5.54
N ILE A 137 8.30 -5.24 6.27
CA ILE A 137 8.91 -4.06 5.66
C ILE A 137 10.31 -4.41 5.17
N ALA A 138 10.54 -4.17 3.88
CA ALA A 138 11.86 -4.29 3.27
C ALA A 138 12.60 -2.96 3.28
N ALA A 139 11.90 -1.84 3.12
CA ALA A 139 12.50 -0.51 3.11
C ALA A 139 11.50 0.59 3.45
N ILE A 140 12.01 1.71 3.96
CA ILE A 140 11.27 2.94 4.17
C ILE A 140 11.94 4.02 3.32
N HIS A 141 11.15 4.72 2.51
CA HIS A 141 11.62 5.76 1.62
C HIS A 141 11.04 7.10 2.05
N VAL A 142 11.87 8.12 2.22
CA VAL A 142 11.42 9.44 2.69
C VAL A 142 12.12 10.55 1.92
N ASP A 143 11.38 11.56 1.47
CA ASP A 143 11.96 12.76 0.82
C ASP A 143 13.06 13.39 1.67
N GLY A 144 14.09 13.99 1.07
CA GLY A 144 15.09 14.77 1.80
C GLY A 144 14.55 16.06 2.43
N ALA A 145 15.37 16.75 3.24
CA ALA A 145 14.98 18.03 3.83
C ALA A 145 14.94 19.18 2.80
N ASP A 146 15.67 19.03 1.70
CA ASP A 146 15.71 19.93 0.55
C ASP A 146 14.44 19.87 -0.33
N ALA A 147 13.72 18.75 -0.30
CA ALA A 147 12.44 18.59 -1.02
C ALA A 147 11.25 19.29 -0.36
N VAL A 148 11.39 19.76 0.89
CA VAL A 148 10.26 20.23 1.71
C VAL A 148 9.47 21.37 1.06
N GLU A 149 10.12 22.28 0.35
CA GLU A 149 9.45 23.40 -0.33
C GLU A 149 8.52 22.90 -1.44
N ASP A 150 9.04 22.06 -2.34
CA ASP A 150 8.29 21.52 -3.48
C ASP A 150 7.21 20.54 -3.02
N VAL A 151 7.49 19.69 -2.03
CA VAL A 151 6.50 18.78 -1.43
C VAL A 151 5.36 19.55 -0.75
N THR A 152 5.66 20.69 -0.13
CA THR A 152 4.63 21.57 0.44
C THR A 152 3.73 22.13 -0.66
N ALA A 153 4.33 22.69 -1.71
CA ALA A 153 3.59 23.23 -2.84
C ALA A 153 2.71 22.15 -3.52
N ALA A 154 3.26 20.96 -3.73
CA ALA A 154 2.55 19.82 -4.31
C ALA A 154 1.37 19.36 -3.44
N ALA A 155 1.58 19.15 -2.13
CA ALA A 155 0.52 18.73 -1.22
C ALA A 155 -0.64 19.76 -1.14
N ASP A 156 -0.32 21.04 -1.28
CA ASP A 156 -1.30 22.13 -1.27
C ASP A 156 -2.17 22.18 -2.55
N VAL A 157 -1.82 21.45 -3.61
CA VAL A 157 -2.58 21.45 -4.88
C VAL A 157 -2.85 20.04 -5.47
N VAL A 158 -2.46 18.96 -4.79
CA VAL A 158 -2.55 17.59 -5.33
C VAL A 158 -3.99 17.18 -5.70
N ALA A 159 -5.01 17.71 -5.02
CA ALA A 159 -6.41 17.40 -5.35
C ALA A 159 -6.84 18.07 -6.66
N GLU A 160 -6.35 19.27 -6.91
CA GLU A 160 -6.57 20.04 -8.13
C GLU A 160 -5.82 19.40 -9.31
N ALA A 161 -4.58 18.92 -9.09
CA ALA A 161 -3.83 18.15 -10.08
C ALA A 161 -4.57 16.85 -10.47
N ALA A 162 -5.07 16.10 -9.48
CA ALA A 162 -5.89 14.90 -9.73
C ALA A 162 -7.21 15.22 -10.46
N ALA A 163 -7.73 16.44 -10.33
CA ALA A 163 -8.89 16.92 -11.09
C ALA A 163 -8.55 17.42 -12.52
N GLY A 164 -7.28 17.37 -12.91
CA GLY A 164 -6.79 17.72 -14.24
C GLY A 164 -6.33 19.17 -14.42
N ASP A 165 -6.04 19.89 -13.33
CA ASP A 165 -5.45 21.23 -13.40
C ASP A 165 -3.95 21.13 -13.79
N PRO A 166 -3.53 21.71 -14.93
CA PRO A 166 -2.15 21.59 -15.41
C PRO A 166 -1.14 22.43 -14.59
N ASP A 167 -1.57 23.55 -13.99
CA ASP A 167 -0.69 24.36 -13.15
C ASP A 167 -0.45 23.66 -11.81
N ALA A 168 -1.49 23.00 -11.27
CA ALA A 168 -1.35 22.13 -10.11
C ALA A 168 -0.47 20.90 -10.41
N GLN A 169 -0.64 20.28 -11.59
CA GLN A 169 0.19 19.15 -12.01
C GLN A 169 1.67 19.53 -12.06
N PHE A 170 2.01 20.73 -12.55
CA PHE A 170 3.40 21.20 -12.57
C PHE A 170 4.04 21.24 -11.17
N ALA A 171 3.28 21.60 -10.13
CA ALA A 171 3.78 21.58 -8.76
C ALA A 171 3.98 20.14 -8.23
N VAL A 172 3.09 19.21 -8.60
CA VAL A 172 3.24 17.79 -8.26
C VAL A 172 4.47 17.19 -8.94
N ASP A 173 4.67 17.45 -10.23
CA ASP A 173 5.84 17.02 -10.98
C ASP A 173 7.14 17.56 -10.33
N GLY A 174 7.13 18.80 -9.84
CA GLY A 174 8.27 19.38 -9.13
C GLY A 174 8.65 18.63 -7.84
N ALA A 175 7.70 18.02 -7.14
CA ALA A 175 8.02 17.13 -6.03
C ALA A 175 8.63 15.80 -6.50
N GLU A 176 8.23 15.28 -7.66
CA GLU A 176 8.77 14.03 -8.24
C GLU A 176 10.21 14.13 -8.70
N ASP A 177 10.72 15.33 -8.98
CA ASP A 177 12.14 15.58 -9.26
C ASP A 177 13.05 15.26 -8.05
N HIS A 178 12.48 15.12 -6.84
CA HIS A 178 13.19 14.71 -5.63
C HIS A 178 13.13 13.20 -5.43
N GLU A 179 14.30 12.55 -5.48
CA GLU A 179 14.43 11.13 -5.11
C GLU A 179 14.24 10.93 -3.60
N LEU A 180 13.44 9.93 -3.22
CA LEU A 180 13.25 9.58 -1.82
C LEU A 180 14.47 8.83 -1.29
N GLU A 181 15.00 9.27 -0.15
CA GLU A 181 16.09 8.61 0.56
C GLU A 181 15.66 7.22 1.04
N TRP A 182 16.54 6.23 0.93
CA TRP A 182 16.30 4.85 1.35
C TRP A 182 16.78 4.58 2.77
N TYR A 183 15.97 3.92 3.58
CA TYR A 183 16.29 3.48 4.93
C TYR A 183 15.91 2.01 5.16
N ASP A 184 16.77 1.29 5.89
CA ASP A 184 16.43 -0.04 6.41
C ASP A 184 15.43 0.08 7.58
N VAL A 185 14.56 -0.91 7.78
CA VAL A 185 13.58 -0.91 8.89
C VAL A 185 14.24 -0.83 10.28
N THR A 186 15.49 -1.29 10.40
CA THR A 186 16.29 -1.17 11.63
C THR A 186 16.71 0.27 11.94
N GLU A 187 16.74 1.15 10.94
CA GLU A 187 17.11 2.56 11.06
C GLU A 187 15.92 3.46 11.43
N LEU A 188 14.71 2.89 11.61
CA LEU A 188 13.48 3.63 11.91
C LEU A 188 13.64 4.66 13.04
N ASP A 189 14.35 4.34 14.12
CA ASP A 189 14.53 5.26 15.25
C ASP A 189 15.42 6.46 14.88
N GLN A 190 16.40 6.27 14.00
CA GLN A 190 17.22 7.35 13.45
C GLN A 190 16.43 8.19 12.47
N LEU A 191 15.71 7.55 11.55
CA LEU A 191 14.82 8.21 10.60
C LEU A 191 13.83 9.11 11.32
N LEU A 192 13.14 8.60 12.34
CA LEU A 192 12.16 9.40 13.09
C LEU A 192 12.80 10.62 13.74
N ARG A 193 14.04 10.54 14.25
CA ARG A 193 14.75 11.72 14.79
C ARG A 193 15.13 12.74 13.71
N ALA A 194 15.45 12.29 12.50
CA ALA A 194 15.84 13.15 11.39
C ALA A 194 14.63 13.77 10.66
N ALA A 195 13.47 13.12 10.74
CA ALA A 195 12.23 13.53 10.08
C ALA A 195 11.22 14.23 10.99
N SER A 196 11.52 14.32 12.30
CA SER A 196 10.74 15.08 13.29
C SER A 196 10.86 16.59 13.12
#